data_AF-A0A087SSA6-F1
#
_entry.id   AF-A0A087SSA6-F1
#
_cell.length_a   1.000
_cell.length_b   1.000
_cell.length_c   1.000
_cell.angle_alpha   90.00
_cell.angle_beta   90.00
_cell.angle_gamma   90.00
#
_symmetry.space_group_name_H-M   'P 1'
#
loop_
_entity.id
_entity.type
_entity.pdbx_description
1 polymer ?
#
loop_
_entity_poly.entity_id
_entity_poly.type
_entity_poly.pdbx_seq_one_letter_code
_entity_poly.pdbx_strand_id
1 'polypeptide(L)'
;MAKKKGPVKKRYGSKKAEPVPNLFERLSSHKKFDVLGRKKLNGPQEKSRLRSAAHELRKNTLLVEYKQLRKSNAFIDRRFGEDDESLTADEKALLRFQKQRMQELAGGKFALPDDTQEVELTHLGRSLAESQGLGEDWQRDDEDDGLPDYDVSAHFGGGDGEGGDLFQLKPRSESAELEGGDGDDAPAPRRSKAEVMEEVIAKSKAFRAAKQQQREEDVEEVEKLDSVFRELGAAGALSRLVRPKGAKGSLAGLESREDVAFDIAARELVYEAKGGPADRLKSQAELEAAENERAAKAEAALRHRLKAKDLGEGSDKDGEDVTDMLELPSGGFAARRAKAAAVAAAQGKKRKVSGEQQAAPSMLQRLPTTYPEFARLVEGLSAAELHETVGALRVTHAAALARDNRAGMQTFYGQLTQHFASVAAAGGQDATAALDALLPHLLELTAEVPLYAATLARARLSIPEALEFCARALRSVTAGWVGEGEDGEGEDGKDGLVARRPLVLAAAVRIAEARQYNPRFEDGYVATKDYDPDRERSERRKLQRQVRKEQRGAARELRKDGAFMAAVRDKEKATKQAALDKSAKRAMSFLQKQESDFKSGGQGGMWKKGKKF
;
A
#
# COMPACT_ATOMS: atom_id res chain seq x y z
N MET A 1 60.21 -4.62 59.25
CA MET A 1 60.90 -5.22 58.08
C MET A 1 59.90 -6.04 57.27
N ALA A 2 59.27 -5.44 56.26
CA ALA A 2 58.29 -6.11 55.40
C ALA A 2 58.98 -6.58 54.10
N LYS A 3 59.08 -7.89 53.89
CA LYS A 3 59.64 -8.48 52.66
C LYS A 3 58.62 -8.32 51.52
N LYS A 4 58.92 -7.42 50.56
CA LYS A 4 58.18 -7.30 49.29
C LYS A 4 58.29 -8.61 48.49
N LYS A 5 57.17 -9.28 48.24
CA LYS A 5 57.08 -10.36 47.24
C LYS A 5 57.12 -9.74 45.84
N GLY A 6 58.11 -10.12 45.03
CA GLY A 6 58.19 -9.74 43.62
C GLY A 6 57.10 -10.40 42.76
N PRO A 7 56.81 -9.87 41.56
CA PRO A 7 55.73 -10.37 40.72
C PRO A 7 56.08 -11.73 40.12
N VAL A 8 55.19 -12.71 40.31
CA VAL A 8 55.29 -14.04 39.70
C VAL A 8 55.04 -13.91 38.19
N LYS A 9 56.08 -14.08 37.38
CA LYS A 9 55.95 -14.20 35.92
C LYS A 9 55.15 -15.46 35.60
N LYS A 10 53.91 -15.31 35.11
CA LYS A 10 53.13 -16.41 34.51
C LYS A 10 53.93 -16.96 33.32
N ARG A 11 54.53 -18.14 33.48
CA ARG A 11 55.05 -18.93 32.36
C ARG A 11 53.86 -19.37 31.52
N TYR A 12 53.68 -18.77 30.35
CA TYR A 12 52.81 -19.34 29.33
C TYR A 12 53.42 -20.68 28.94
N GLY A 13 52.80 -21.78 29.40
CA GLY A 13 53.13 -23.10 28.92
C GLY A 13 52.96 -23.12 27.41
N SER A 14 54.04 -23.44 26.68
CA SER A 14 53.97 -23.71 25.25
C SER A 14 52.98 -24.84 25.04
N LYS A 15 51.77 -24.53 24.53
CA LYS A 15 50.83 -25.55 24.05
C LYS A 15 51.62 -26.41 23.06
N LYS A 16 51.72 -27.72 23.31
CA LYS A 16 52.31 -28.67 22.36
C LYS A 16 51.63 -28.42 21.01
N ALA A 17 52.42 -28.13 19.99
CA ALA A 17 51.92 -27.92 18.64
C ALA A 17 51.13 -29.17 18.24
N GLU A 18 49.86 -28.99 17.86
CA GLU A 18 49.08 -30.09 17.31
C GLU A 18 49.81 -30.64 16.07
N PRO A 19 49.83 -31.97 15.88
CA PRO A 19 50.44 -32.56 14.70
C PRO A 19 49.81 -31.94 13.45
N VAL A 20 50.66 -31.53 12.50
CA VAL A 20 50.21 -30.92 11.24
C VAL A 20 49.18 -31.86 10.61
N PRO A 21 47.91 -31.44 10.48
CA PRO A 21 46.84 -32.35 10.10
C PRO A 21 47.03 -32.81 8.66
N ASN A 22 46.82 -34.12 8.44
CA ASN A 22 46.95 -34.75 7.13
C ASN A 22 46.06 -34.04 6.09
N LEU A 23 46.68 -33.53 5.03
CA LEU A 23 45.99 -32.82 3.95
C LEU A 23 44.96 -33.71 3.25
N PHE A 24 45.20 -35.03 3.15
CA PHE A 24 44.29 -36.00 2.54
C PHE A 24 43.04 -36.32 3.36
N GLU A 25 43.02 -35.99 4.65
CA GLU A 25 41.84 -36.17 5.49
C GLU A 25 40.82 -35.03 5.30
N ARG A 26 41.29 -33.87 4.83
CA ARG A 26 40.51 -32.65 4.64
C ARG A 26 40.16 -32.44 3.17
N LEU A 27 38.87 -32.31 2.86
CA LEU A 27 38.47 -31.81 1.56
C LEU A 27 38.28 -30.29 1.63
N SER A 28 39.12 -29.53 0.91
CA SER A 28 38.94 -28.09 0.75
C SER A 28 38.25 -27.77 -0.56
N SER A 29 37.16 -27.01 -0.52
CA SER A 29 36.60 -26.35 -1.71
C SER A 29 37.21 -24.95 -1.89
N HIS A 30 37.54 -24.60 -3.13
CA HIS A 30 37.96 -23.23 -3.48
C HIS A 30 36.75 -22.29 -3.50
N LYS A 31 36.95 -21.00 -3.15
CA LYS A 31 35.89 -19.99 -3.26
C LYS A 31 35.72 -19.61 -4.73
N LYS A 32 34.50 -19.65 -5.29
CA LYS A 32 34.28 -19.19 -6.68
C LYS A 32 34.41 -17.67 -6.81
N PHE A 33 33.88 -16.94 -5.82
CA PHE A 33 33.93 -15.49 -5.73
C PHE A 33 34.63 -15.11 -4.42
N ASP A 34 35.54 -14.15 -4.49
CA ASP A 34 36.19 -13.63 -3.30
C ASP A 34 35.33 -12.52 -2.70
N VAL A 35 34.65 -12.85 -1.60
CA VAL A 35 33.82 -11.92 -0.85
C VAL A 35 34.52 -11.66 0.48
N LEU A 36 34.96 -10.42 0.67
CA LEU A 36 35.61 -9.96 1.89
C LEU A 36 34.66 -10.14 3.10
N GLY A 37 35.22 -10.47 4.27
CA GLY A 37 34.45 -10.66 5.50
C GLY A 37 33.59 -11.95 5.58
N ARG A 38 33.29 -12.62 4.46
CA ARG A 38 32.57 -13.91 4.48
C ARG A 38 33.50 -15.09 4.76
N LYS A 39 33.37 -15.67 5.97
CA LYS A 39 33.91 -16.99 6.30
C LYS A 39 33.19 -18.07 5.49
N LYS A 40 33.89 -19.13 5.09
CA LYS A 40 33.27 -20.28 4.44
C LYS A 40 32.29 -20.90 5.43
N LEU A 41 31.01 -21.05 5.04
CA LEU A 41 29.97 -21.64 5.89
C LEU A 41 30.36 -23.05 6.35
N ASN A 42 30.93 -23.83 5.43
CA ASN A 42 31.51 -25.13 5.72
C ASN A 42 33.03 -25.01 5.58
N GLY A 43 33.74 -25.12 6.71
CA GLY A 43 35.20 -25.23 6.73
C GLY A 43 35.69 -26.51 6.02
N PRO A 44 37.00 -26.76 6.00
CA PRO A 44 37.53 -28.01 5.45
C PRO A 44 36.88 -29.21 6.17
N GLN A 45 36.13 -30.03 5.43
CA GLN A 45 35.43 -31.19 5.99
C GLN A 45 36.37 -32.39 6.09
N GLU A 46 36.38 -33.04 7.25
CA GLU A 46 37.16 -34.25 7.50
C GLU A 46 36.38 -35.49 7.05
N LYS A 47 36.46 -35.81 5.75
CA LYS A 47 35.66 -36.89 5.14
C LYS A 47 35.89 -38.25 5.75
N SER A 48 37.11 -38.52 6.24
CA SER A 48 37.44 -39.82 6.85
C SER A 48 36.70 -40.01 8.17
N ARG A 49 36.68 -38.99 9.03
CA ARG A 49 35.93 -39.00 10.29
C ARG A 49 34.41 -39.09 10.06
N LEU A 50 33.89 -38.36 9.08
CA LEU A 50 32.47 -38.44 8.73
C LEU A 50 32.09 -39.84 8.20
N ARG A 51 32.98 -40.50 7.44
CA ARG A 51 32.77 -41.87 6.96
C ARG A 51 32.83 -42.89 8.10
N SER A 52 33.77 -42.76 9.05
CA SER A 52 33.84 -43.65 10.21
C SER A 52 32.63 -43.50 11.12
N ALA A 53 32.23 -42.25 11.43
CA ALA A 53 31.03 -41.97 12.22
C ALA A 53 29.76 -42.54 11.55
N ALA A 54 29.59 -42.34 10.24
CA ALA A 54 28.45 -42.91 9.52
C ALA A 54 28.49 -44.45 9.48
N HIS A 55 29.66 -45.07 9.50
CA HIS A 55 29.78 -46.52 9.58
C HIS A 55 29.52 -47.05 11.00
N GLU A 56 29.86 -46.29 12.03
CA GLU A 56 29.51 -46.58 13.43
C GLU A 56 28.00 -46.48 13.67
N LEU A 57 27.33 -45.45 13.11
CA LEU A 57 25.87 -45.34 13.14
C LEU A 57 25.20 -46.60 12.56
N ARG A 58 25.63 -47.05 11.37
CA ARG A 58 25.12 -48.30 10.76
C ARG A 58 25.39 -49.56 11.59
N LYS A 59 26.54 -49.62 12.29
CA LYS A 59 26.83 -50.72 13.22
C LYS A 59 25.86 -50.72 14.40
N ASN A 60 25.48 -49.53 14.89
CA ASN A 60 24.62 -49.38 16.05
C ASN A 60 23.13 -49.56 15.69
N THR A 61 22.71 -49.21 14.47
CA THR A 61 21.33 -49.36 13.99
C THR A 61 21.16 -50.64 13.16
N LEU A 62 21.51 -50.61 11.88
CA LEU A 62 21.23 -51.66 10.89
C LEU A 62 21.79 -53.04 11.30
N LEU A 63 22.99 -53.09 11.87
CA LEU A 63 23.59 -54.36 12.28
C LEU A 63 22.93 -54.92 13.56
N VAL A 64 22.42 -54.07 14.44
CA VAL A 64 21.64 -54.49 15.61
C VAL A 64 20.29 -55.03 15.14
N GLU A 65 19.59 -54.30 14.28
CA GLU A 65 18.33 -54.74 13.66
C GLU A 65 18.50 -56.07 12.90
N TYR A 66 19.57 -56.21 12.11
CA TYR A 66 19.85 -57.45 11.38
C TYR A 66 20.04 -58.66 12.30
N LYS A 67 20.72 -58.47 13.44
CA LYS A 67 20.87 -59.52 14.47
C LYS A 67 19.56 -59.82 15.18
N GLN A 68 18.64 -58.86 15.24
CA GLN A 68 17.32 -58.99 15.86
C GLN A 68 16.24 -59.50 14.90
N LEU A 69 16.47 -59.54 13.58
CA LEU A 69 15.48 -59.90 12.54
C LEU A 69 14.75 -61.25 12.77
N ARG A 70 15.36 -62.19 13.50
CA ARG A 70 14.76 -63.50 13.84
C ARG A 70 14.41 -63.65 15.32
N LYS A 71 14.39 -62.55 16.08
CA LYS A 71 14.01 -62.49 17.50
C LYS A 71 12.63 -61.86 17.60
N SER A 72 11.70 -62.54 18.24
CA SER A 72 10.34 -62.05 18.51
C SER A 72 10.20 -61.34 19.86
N ASN A 73 11.22 -61.39 20.70
CA ASN A 73 11.17 -60.85 22.05
C ASN A 73 11.53 -59.36 22.02
N ALA A 74 10.54 -58.50 22.23
CA ALA A 74 10.72 -57.07 22.42
C ALA A 74 10.52 -56.71 23.89
N PHE A 75 11.52 -56.08 24.51
CA PHE A 75 11.37 -55.50 25.84
C PHE A 75 10.77 -54.10 25.68
N ILE A 76 9.48 -53.96 25.97
CA ILE A 76 8.78 -52.67 25.91
C ILE A 76 8.90 -52.01 27.27
N ASP A 77 9.77 -51.01 27.36
CA ASP A 77 9.94 -50.23 28.58
C ASP A 77 8.84 -49.17 28.70
N ARG A 78 7.84 -49.42 29.57
CA ARG A 78 6.74 -48.48 29.83
C ARG A 78 7.05 -47.50 30.96
N ARG A 79 8.28 -47.49 31.48
CA ARG A 79 8.66 -46.56 32.56
C ARG A 79 8.66 -45.14 32.01
N PHE A 80 7.97 -44.24 32.72
CA PHE A 80 7.82 -42.85 32.31
C PHE A 80 9.19 -42.18 32.10
N GLY A 81 9.34 -41.49 30.97
CA GLY A 81 10.54 -40.73 30.60
C GLY A 81 11.81 -41.54 30.34
N GLU A 82 11.76 -42.88 30.18
CA GLU A 82 12.97 -43.64 29.82
C GLU A 82 13.47 -43.25 28.42
N ASP A 83 12.56 -43.05 27.47
CA ASP A 83 12.85 -42.72 26.06
C ASP A 83 13.26 -41.24 25.84
N ASP A 84 13.03 -40.36 26.81
CA ASP A 84 13.39 -38.93 26.70
C ASP A 84 14.86 -38.70 27.10
N GLU A 85 15.73 -38.37 26.14
CA GLU A 85 17.15 -38.12 26.38
C GLU A 85 17.45 -36.78 27.09
N SER A 86 16.48 -35.88 27.17
CA SER A 86 16.63 -34.55 27.80
C SER A 86 16.65 -34.59 29.32
N LEU A 87 16.14 -35.66 29.92
CA LEU A 87 16.04 -35.82 31.37
C LEU A 87 17.26 -36.57 31.90
N THR A 88 17.86 -36.04 32.96
CA THR A 88 18.92 -36.75 33.70
C THR A 88 18.37 -37.97 34.42
N ALA A 89 19.23 -38.93 34.77
CA ALA A 89 18.80 -40.17 35.45
C ALA A 89 18.01 -39.89 36.74
N ASP A 90 18.37 -38.82 37.46
CA ASP A 90 17.74 -38.41 38.70
C ASP A 90 16.38 -37.75 38.46
N GLU A 91 16.25 -36.93 37.40
CA GLU A 91 14.96 -36.33 36.99
C GLU A 91 13.99 -37.41 36.49
N LYS A 92 14.47 -38.42 35.77
CA LYS A 92 13.68 -39.59 35.38
C LYS A 92 13.16 -40.34 36.61
N ALA A 93 14.01 -40.55 37.62
CA ALA A 93 13.61 -41.20 38.87
C ALA A 93 12.59 -40.37 39.66
N LEU A 94 12.78 -39.05 39.73
CA LEU A 94 11.87 -38.12 40.39
C LEU A 94 10.48 -38.11 39.73
N LEU A 95 10.43 -38.03 38.40
CA LEU A 95 9.16 -38.02 37.66
C LEU A 95 8.42 -39.36 37.76
N ARG A 96 9.15 -40.48 37.81
CA ARG A 96 8.55 -41.81 38.11
C ARG A 96 7.94 -41.83 39.49
N PHE A 97 8.66 -41.31 40.47
CA PHE A 97 8.19 -41.23 41.85
C PHE A 97 6.96 -40.33 41.99
N GLN A 98 6.96 -39.17 41.31
CA GLN A 98 5.80 -38.28 41.27
C GLN A 98 4.61 -38.94 40.58
N LYS A 99 4.81 -39.59 39.43
CA LYS A 99 3.73 -40.30 38.71
C LYS A 99 3.17 -41.46 39.51
N GLN A 100 4.02 -42.21 40.22
CA GLN A 100 3.58 -43.26 41.13
C GLN A 100 2.74 -42.68 42.28
N ARG A 101 3.20 -41.59 42.92
CA ARG A 101 2.46 -40.91 43.99
C ARG A 101 1.11 -40.36 43.50
N MET A 102 1.07 -39.82 42.28
CA MET A 102 -0.18 -39.38 41.64
C MET A 102 -1.12 -40.54 41.34
N GLN A 103 -0.60 -41.71 40.94
CA GLN A 103 -1.41 -42.91 40.70
C GLN A 103 -1.94 -43.53 42.01
N GLU A 104 -1.17 -43.45 43.10
CA GLU A 104 -1.59 -43.82 44.45
C GLU A 104 -2.68 -42.87 44.97
N LEU A 105 -2.53 -41.56 44.77
CA LEU A 105 -3.53 -40.55 45.12
C LEU A 105 -4.80 -40.64 44.27
N ALA A 106 -4.68 -41.03 42.99
CA ALA A 106 -5.82 -41.18 42.09
C ALA A 106 -6.75 -42.36 42.45
N GLY A 107 -6.33 -43.24 43.38
CA GLY A 107 -7.16 -44.33 43.91
C GLY A 107 -7.45 -45.43 42.89
N GLY A 108 -7.06 -46.67 43.21
CA GLY A 108 -7.56 -47.83 42.46
C GLY A 108 -9.04 -48.05 42.78
N LYS A 109 -9.84 -48.48 41.79
CA LYS A 109 -11.28 -48.86 41.94
C LYS A 109 -11.58 -49.94 43.01
N PHE A 110 -10.55 -50.42 43.71
CA PHE A 110 -10.60 -51.48 44.73
C PHE A 110 -10.01 -51.05 46.09
N ALA A 111 -9.66 -49.77 46.28
CA ALA A 111 -9.35 -49.27 47.62
C ALA A 111 -10.67 -49.03 48.38
N LEU A 112 -10.99 -49.93 49.32
CA LEU A 112 -12.12 -49.76 50.24
C LEU A 112 -11.81 -48.59 51.19
N PRO A 113 -12.69 -47.58 51.31
CA PRO A 113 -12.56 -46.56 52.33
C PRO A 113 -12.92 -47.15 53.70
N ASP A 114 -12.19 -46.74 54.74
CA ASP A 114 -12.47 -47.10 56.14
C ASP A 114 -13.78 -46.39 56.58
N ASP A 115 -14.73 -47.13 57.14
CA ASP A 115 -16.16 -46.77 57.35
C ASP A 115 -16.40 -45.63 58.37
N THR A 116 -15.40 -44.80 58.66
CA THR A 116 -15.46 -43.73 59.67
C THR A 116 -15.31 -42.31 59.10
N GLN A 117 -15.20 -42.16 57.78
CA GLN A 117 -15.14 -40.85 57.13
C GLN A 117 -16.40 -40.60 56.30
N GLU A 118 -17.14 -39.56 56.67
CA GLU A 118 -18.29 -39.06 55.91
C GLU A 118 -17.84 -38.66 54.50
N VAL A 119 -18.46 -39.25 53.47
CA VAL A 119 -18.15 -39.00 52.07
C VAL A 119 -18.67 -37.62 51.67
N GLU A 120 -17.81 -36.62 51.58
CA GLU A 120 -18.15 -35.36 50.92
C GLU A 120 -18.32 -35.58 49.41
N LEU A 121 -19.50 -35.27 48.87
CA LEU A 121 -19.72 -35.31 47.42
C LEU A 121 -18.85 -34.26 46.73
N THR A 122 -17.90 -34.73 45.92
CA THR A 122 -17.11 -33.89 45.01
C THR A 122 -17.58 -34.12 43.57
N HIS A 123 -18.04 -33.08 42.88
CA HIS A 123 -18.23 -33.13 41.42
C HIS A 123 -16.99 -32.50 40.77
N LEU A 124 -16.29 -33.25 39.91
CA LEU A 124 -15.05 -32.82 39.23
C LEU A 124 -13.90 -32.40 40.18
N GLY A 125 -13.84 -32.94 41.39
CA GLY A 125 -12.70 -32.76 42.30
C GLY A 125 -12.71 -31.50 43.16
N ARG A 126 -13.85 -30.80 43.29
CA ARG A 126 -14.10 -29.78 44.32
C ARG A 126 -15.21 -30.24 45.27
N SER A 127 -15.05 -30.03 46.58
CA SER A 127 -16.08 -30.34 47.57
C SER A 127 -17.26 -29.38 47.45
N LEU A 128 -18.47 -29.92 47.47
CA LEU A 128 -19.71 -29.13 47.35
C LEU A 128 -19.91 -28.14 48.52
N ALA A 129 -19.23 -28.34 49.66
CA ALA A 129 -19.30 -27.44 50.80
C ALA A 129 -18.62 -26.07 50.55
N GLU A 130 -17.60 -26.01 49.67
CA GLU A 130 -16.92 -24.76 49.33
C GLU A 130 -17.69 -23.94 48.26
N SER A 131 -18.67 -24.54 47.57
CA SER A 131 -19.44 -23.85 46.52
C SER A 131 -20.68 -23.10 47.03
N GLN A 132 -21.03 -23.20 48.32
CA GLN A 132 -22.20 -22.52 48.91
C GLN A 132 -21.90 -21.10 49.41
N GLY A 133 -20.65 -20.65 49.37
CA GLY A 133 -20.20 -19.34 49.87
C GLY A 133 -20.04 -18.22 48.81
N LEU A 134 -20.54 -18.40 47.59
CA LEU A 134 -20.48 -17.39 46.53
C LEU A 134 -21.87 -17.16 45.93
N GLY A 135 -22.81 -16.73 46.77
CA GLY A 135 -24.00 -16.04 46.32
C GLY A 135 -23.74 -14.54 46.36
N GLU A 136 -23.42 -13.96 45.19
CA GLU A 136 -23.56 -12.54 44.80
C GLU A 136 -22.51 -12.22 43.71
N ASP A 137 -22.86 -12.47 42.43
CA ASP A 137 -22.65 -11.52 41.32
C ASP A 137 -23.28 -12.07 40.01
N TRP A 138 -24.60 -12.23 40.00
CA TRP A 138 -25.35 -12.54 38.77
C TRP A 138 -26.35 -11.43 38.45
N GLN A 139 -25.84 -10.23 38.21
CA GLN A 139 -26.65 -9.21 37.57
C GLN A 139 -25.92 -8.53 36.40
N ARG A 140 -26.11 -9.19 35.25
CA ARG A 140 -26.34 -8.64 33.91
C ARG A 140 -25.29 -9.11 32.91
N ASP A 141 -25.55 -10.27 32.33
CA ASP A 141 -25.00 -10.63 31.03
C ASP A 141 -26.09 -11.34 30.25
N ASP A 142 -26.83 -10.56 29.46
CA ASP A 142 -27.59 -11.08 28.34
C ASP A 142 -27.15 -10.30 27.10
N GLU A 143 -26.66 -11.09 26.14
CA GLU A 143 -26.54 -10.84 24.70
C GLU A 143 -25.18 -10.33 24.16
N ASP A 144 -24.30 -11.31 23.97
CA ASP A 144 -23.73 -11.73 22.67
C ASP A 144 -22.98 -10.68 21.84
N ASP A 145 -21.67 -10.91 21.70
CA ASP A 145 -20.91 -10.72 20.46
C ASP A 145 -19.51 -11.34 20.64
N GLY A 146 -19.37 -12.57 20.12
CA GLY A 146 -18.25 -13.49 20.30
C GLY A 146 -16.84 -12.90 20.33
N LEU A 147 -16.16 -13.16 21.45
CA LEU A 147 -14.71 -13.15 21.55
C LEU A 147 -14.17 -14.41 20.84
N PRO A 148 -13.43 -14.33 19.73
CA PRO A 148 -12.83 -15.53 19.18
C PRO A 148 -11.67 -15.94 20.09
N ASP A 149 -11.86 -17.04 20.78
CA ASP A 149 -10.80 -17.87 21.32
C ASP A 149 -9.83 -18.17 20.18
N TYR A 150 -8.66 -17.51 20.22
CA TYR A 150 -7.60 -17.75 19.27
C TYR A 150 -6.99 -19.10 19.63
N ASP A 151 -7.60 -20.14 19.08
CA ASP A 151 -7.01 -21.46 19.01
C ASP A 151 -5.73 -21.38 18.16
N VAL A 152 -4.61 -21.06 18.81
CA VAL A 152 -3.25 -21.15 18.25
C VAL A 152 -2.87 -22.62 18.21
N SER A 153 -3.66 -23.44 17.53
CA SER A 153 -3.36 -24.85 17.35
C SER A 153 -3.83 -25.45 16.03
N ALA A 154 -3.90 -24.69 14.92
CA ALA A 154 -3.83 -25.35 13.60
C ALA A 154 -3.41 -24.49 12.40
N HIS A 155 -2.21 -24.77 11.91
CA HIS A 155 -1.89 -24.96 10.48
C HIS A 155 -1.92 -23.74 9.52
N PHE A 156 -0.78 -23.04 9.44
CA PHE A 156 -0.31 -22.43 8.19
C PHE A 156 0.93 -23.18 7.67
N GLY A 157 0.73 -24.04 6.66
CA GLY A 157 1.68 -24.23 5.56
C GLY A 157 2.93 -25.09 5.79
N GLY A 158 2.75 -26.42 5.79
CA GLY A 158 3.56 -27.41 5.06
C GLY A 158 5.09 -27.46 5.25
N GLY A 159 5.58 -28.58 5.79
CA GLY A 159 7.01 -28.93 5.69
C GLY A 159 7.46 -29.96 6.72
N ASP A 160 7.21 -31.22 6.39
CA ASP A 160 7.82 -32.43 6.93
C ASP A 160 9.36 -32.45 6.83
N GLY A 161 10.02 -32.88 7.91
CA GLY A 161 11.26 -33.66 7.83
C GLY A 161 12.61 -32.98 8.06
N GLU A 162 13.18 -33.26 9.25
CA GLU A 162 14.61 -33.26 9.61
C GLU A 162 15.36 -31.93 9.90
N GLY A 163 15.27 -31.52 11.17
CA GLY A 163 16.45 -31.52 12.07
C GLY A 163 17.46 -30.38 11.94
N GLY A 164 17.26 -29.30 12.71
CA GLY A 164 18.26 -28.26 12.89
C GLY A 164 17.79 -27.06 13.72
N ASP A 165 17.51 -27.32 15.00
CA ASP A 165 17.55 -26.41 16.15
C ASP A 165 17.69 -24.89 15.86
N LEU A 166 16.55 -24.17 15.82
CA LEU A 166 16.47 -22.75 15.47
C LEU A 166 16.10 -21.85 16.67
N PHE A 167 16.10 -22.37 17.90
CA PHE A 167 15.70 -21.60 19.10
C PHE A 167 16.76 -21.45 20.18
N GLN A 168 18.04 -21.51 19.80
CA GLN A 168 19.13 -21.06 20.67
C GLN A 168 19.68 -19.73 20.15
N LEU A 169 19.11 -18.65 20.69
CA LEU A 169 19.71 -17.32 20.71
C LEU A 169 21.11 -17.42 21.32
N LYS A 170 22.12 -17.38 20.45
CA LYS A 170 23.51 -17.20 20.83
C LYS A 170 23.69 -15.73 21.21
N PRO A 171 24.07 -15.37 22.46
CA PRO A 171 24.36 -13.99 22.80
C PRO A 171 25.61 -13.57 22.03
N ARG A 172 25.46 -12.62 21.10
CA ARG A 172 26.59 -12.03 20.39
C ARG A 172 27.24 -11.03 21.34
N SER A 173 28.34 -11.47 21.95
CA SER A 173 29.22 -10.64 22.78
C SER A 173 29.68 -9.41 22.00
N GLU A 174 29.53 -8.27 22.68
CA GLU A 174 30.13 -6.97 22.41
C GLU A 174 31.60 -7.11 21.96
N SER A 175 31.94 -6.52 20.82
CA SER A 175 33.27 -5.98 20.54
C SER A 175 33.29 -5.26 19.19
N ALA A 176 33.82 -4.04 19.24
CA ALA A 176 34.27 -3.18 18.14
C ALA A 176 33.20 -2.26 17.50
N GLU A 177 32.87 -1.21 18.25
CA GLU A 177 33.01 0.15 17.71
C GLU A 177 34.46 0.35 17.23
N LEU A 178 34.63 0.85 16.00
CA LEU A 178 35.64 1.85 15.62
C LEU A 178 35.43 2.23 14.14
N GLU A 179 35.57 3.54 13.93
CA GLU A 179 35.15 4.38 12.80
C GLU A 179 35.72 4.05 11.43
N GLY A 180 35.03 4.57 10.40
CA GLY A 180 35.68 5.14 9.21
C GLY A 180 34.93 4.93 7.90
N GLY A 181 34.21 5.95 7.41
CA GLY A 181 33.85 6.08 5.99
C GLY A 181 32.52 6.79 5.73
N ASP A 182 32.60 8.06 5.37
CA ASP A 182 31.54 8.92 4.81
C ASP A 182 30.66 8.21 3.77
N GLY A 183 29.35 8.35 3.95
CA GLY A 183 28.31 7.83 3.07
C GLY A 183 26.96 7.89 3.77
N ASP A 184 26.35 9.07 3.78
CA ASP A 184 24.97 9.31 4.22
C ASP A 184 23.98 8.59 3.31
N ASP A 185 23.82 7.27 3.49
CA ASP A 185 22.67 6.45 3.07
C ASP A 185 22.79 5.04 3.68
N ALA A 186 23.02 4.98 4.99
CA ALA A 186 22.87 3.73 5.73
C ALA A 186 21.38 3.50 6.03
N PRO A 187 20.76 2.37 5.63
CA PRO A 187 19.39 2.08 5.99
C PRO A 187 19.27 2.02 7.51
N ALA A 188 18.34 2.80 8.06
CA ALA A 188 18.09 2.86 9.50
C ALA A 188 18.05 1.46 10.12
N PRO A 189 18.62 1.25 11.32
CA PRO A 189 18.58 -0.03 11.99
C PRO A 189 17.13 -0.50 12.08
N ARG A 190 16.89 -1.76 11.68
CA ARG A 190 15.56 -2.36 11.74
C ARG A 190 15.02 -2.19 13.16
N ARG A 191 13.84 -1.57 13.29
CA ARG A 191 13.17 -1.31 14.58
C ARG A 191 13.21 -2.56 15.45
N SER A 192 13.58 -2.39 16.70
CA SER A 192 13.68 -3.52 17.62
C SER A 192 12.30 -4.13 17.85
N LYS A 193 12.22 -5.43 18.19
CA LYS A 193 10.93 -6.06 18.52
C LYS A 193 10.24 -5.31 19.68
N ALA A 194 11.00 -4.73 20.59
CA ALA A 194 10.48 -3.91 21.69
C ALA A 194 9.76 -2.66 21.16
N GLU A 195 10.41 -1.88 20.29
CA GLU A 195 9.79 -0.70 19.64
C GLU A 195 8.53 -1.07 18.83
N VAL A 196 8.59 -2.18 18.07
CA VAL A 196 7.43 -2.65 17.30
C VAL A 196 6.30 -3.08 18.24
N MET A 197 6.60 -3.76 19.35
CA MET A 197 5.59 -4.14 20.33
C MET A 197 5.03 -2.92 21.08
N GLU A 198 5.84 -1.92 21.40
CA GLU A 198 5.40 -0.67 22.01
C GLU A 198 4.47 0.11 21.07
N GLU A 199 4.82 0.21 19.79
CA GLU A 199 3.95 0.82 18.78
C GLU A 199 2.63 0.07 18.62
N VAL A 200 2.66 -1.27 18.59
CA VAL A 200 1.45 -2.11 18.48
C VAL A 200 0.58 -2.00 19.72
N ILE A 201 1.18 -1.99 20.91
CA ILE A 201 0.47 -1.83 22.19
C ILE A 201 -0.13 -0.42 22.27
N ALA A 202 0.61 0.62 21.88
CA ALA A 202 0.11 2.00 21.85
C ALA A 202 -1.05 2.15 20.86
N LYS A 203 -0.94 1.61 19.64
CA LYS A 203 -2.03 1.61 18.64
C LYS A 203 -3.25 0.83 19.13
N SER A 204 -3.04 -0.32 19.76
CA SER A 204 -4.13 -1.14 20.29
C SER A 204 -4.82 -0.49 21.50
N LYS A 205 -4.06 0.18 22.39
CA LYS A 205 -4.60 0.96 23.52
C LYS A 205 -5.35 2.20 23.02
N ALA A 206 -4.81 2.91 22.05
CA ALA A 206 -5.48 4.06 21.43
C ALA A 206 -6.78 3.65 20.72
N PHE A 207 -6.79 2.53 19.99
CA PHE A 207 -8.00 2.02 19.34
C PHE A 207 -9.05 1.56 20.36
N ARG A 208 -8.63 0.91 21.47
CA ARG A 208 -9.53 0.53 22.57
C ARG A 208 -10.10 1.75 23.28
N ALA A 209 -9.27 2.75 23.58
CA ALA A 209 -9.71 4.00 24.19
C ALA A 209 -10.67 4.77 23.29
N ALA A 210 -10.38 4.86 21.98
CA ALA A 210 -11.29 5.48 21.02
C ALA A 210 -12.63 4.74 20.92
N LYS A 211 -12.63 3.39 20.94
CA LYS A 211 -13.88 2.60 20.96
C LYS A 211 -14.66 2.78 22.26
N GLN A 212 -13.96 2.94 23.39
CA GLN A 212 -14.60 3.22 24.68
C GLN A 212 -15.19 4.63 24.72
N GLN A 213 -14.45 5.65 24.26
CA GLN A 213 -14.96 7.01 24.12
C GLN A 213 -16.20 7.06 23.23
N GLN A 214 -16.19 6.36 22.09
CA GLN A 214 -17.37 6.26 21.23
C GLN A 214 -18.57 5.63 21.95
N ARG A 215 -18.35 4.60 22.77
CA ARG A 215 -19.43 3.99 23.58
C ARG A 215 -19.93 4.92 24.68
N GLU A 216 -19.05 5.64 25.35
CA GLU A 216 -19.41 6.63 26.39
C GLU A 216 -20.21 7.79 25.77
N GLU A 217 -19.77 8.32 24.62
CA GLU A 217 -20.51 9.31 23.83
C GLU A 217 -21.91 8.82 23.45
N ASP A 218 -22.02 7.58 22.95
CA ASP A 218 -23.31 6.98 22.58
C ASP A 218 -24.23 6.80 23.81
N VAL A 219 -23.69 6.36 24.96
CA VAL A 219 -24.48 6.19 26.21
C VAL A 219 -24.92 7.54 26.76
N GLU A 220 -24.04 8.54 26.78
CA GLU A 220 -24.40 9.89 27.19
C GLU A 220 -25.49 10.49 26.30
N GLU A 221 -25.43 10.27 24.98
CA GLU A 221 -26.49 10.69 24.07
C GLU A 221 -27.82 10.01 24.40
N VAL A 222 -27.81 8.70 24.69
CA VAL A 222 -29.02 7.95 25.08
C VAL A 222 -29.58 8.48 26.40
N GLU A 223 -28.75 8.71 27.42
CA GLU A 223 -29.18 9.25 28.71
C GLU A 223 -29.75 10.66 28.59
N LYS A 224 -29.14 11.51 27.76
CA LYS A 224 -29.65 12.86 27.44
C LYS A 224 -31.00 12.78 26.74
N LEU A 225 -31.18 11.84 25.80
CA LEU A 225 -32.47 11.64 25.13
C LEU A 225 -33.53 11.11 26.09
N ASP A 226 -33.17 10.19 26.99
CA ASP A 226 -34.07 9.66 28.02
C ASP A 226 -34.46 10.71 29.06
N SER A 227 -33.52 11.57 29.48
CA SER A 227 -33.82 12.68 30.39
C SER A 227 -34.78 13.66 29.74
N VAL A 228 -34.52 14.05 28.49
CA VAL A 228 -35.42 14.91 27.70
C VAL A 228 -36.78 14.25 27.49
N PHE A 229 -36.83 12.94 27.25
CA PHE A 229 -38.09 12.20 27.10
C PHE A 229 -38.88 12.15 28.42
N ARG A 230 -38.21 11.93 29.56
CA ARG A 230 -38.83 11.98 30.89
C ARG A 230 -39.34 13.39 31.20
N GLU A 231 -38.58 14.43 30.89
CA GLU A 231 -39.00 15.82 31.04
C GLU A 231 -40.20 16.15 30.16
N LEU A 232 -40.21 15.73 28.89
CA LEU A 232 -41.36 15.89 27.98
C LEU A 232 -42.59 15.08 28.42
N GLY A 233 -42.38 13.91 29.02
CA GLY A 233 -43.43 13.08 29.62
C GLY A 233 -44.03 13.74 30.86
N ALA A 234 -43.19 14.25 31.76
CA ALA A 234 -43.60 14.98 32.96
C ALA A 234 -44.27 16.32 32.65
N ALA A 235 -43.80 17.03 31.62
CA ALA A 235 -44.42 18.25 31.11
C ALA A 235 -45.76 18.00 30.39
N GLY A 236 -46.19 16.74 30.25
CA GLY A 236 -47.46 16.37 29.61
C GLY A 236 -47.51 16.64 28.09
N ALA A 237 -46.38 17.00 27.47
CA ALA A 237 -46.29 17.32 26.05
C ALA A 237 -46.55 16.08 25.17
N LEU A 238 -46.07 14.90 25.58
CA LEU A 238 -46.34 13.63 24.90
C LEU A 238 -47.80 13.19 24.98
N SER A 239 -48.48 13.47 26.10
CA SER A 239 -49.93 13.23 26.25
C SER A 239 -50.76 14.12 25.33
N ARG A 240 -50.25 15.27 24.89
CA ARG A 240 -50.91 16.13 23.88
C ARG A 240 -50.71 15.61 22.45
N LEU A 241 -49.67 14.81 22.20
CA LEU A 241 -49.34 14.27 20.89
C LEU A 241 -50.04 12.92 20.62
N VAL A 242 -50.21 12.07 21.64
CA VAL A 242 -50.97 10.81 21.52
C VAL A 242 -52.46 11.09 21.62
N ARG A 243 -53.07 11.36 20.47
CA ARG A 243 -54.52 11.51 20.32
C ARG A 243 -55.22 10.14 20.32
N PRO A 244 -56.35 9.95 21.02
CA PRO A 244 -57.25 8.85 20.69
C PRO A 244 -57.78 9.05 19.26
N LYS A 245 -57.75 7.97 18.48
CA LYS A 245 -58.07 7.96 17.05
C LYS A 245 -59.51 8.47 16.81
N GLY A 246 -59.67 9.73 16.44
CA GLY A 246 -60.97 10.34 16.14
C GLY A 246 -61.09 11.87 16.32
N ALA A 247 -60.16 12.55 16.99
CA ALA A 247 -60.28 13.99 17.23
C ALA A 247 -59.56 14.85 16.16
N LYS A 248 -60.31 15.56 15.32
CA LYS A 248 -59.80 16.65 14.47
C LYS A 248 -59.85 17.97 15.22
N GLY A 249 -58.69 18.52 15.54
CA GLY A 249 -58.50 19.91 15.97
C GLY A 249 -57.08 20.35 15.64
N SER A 250 -56.90 21.48 14.98
CA SER A 250 -55.59 22.07 14.71
C SER A 250 -54.95 22.54 16.02
N LEU A 251 -53.69 22.20 16.25
CA LEU A 251 -52.88 22.79 17.32
C LEU A 251 -52.41 24.19 16.87
N ALA A 252 -53.36 25.10 16.71
CA ALA A 252 -53.10 26.52 16.49
C ALA A 252 -53.31 27.22 17.82
N GLY A 253 -52.22 27.57 18.50
CA GLY A 253 -52.29 28.27 19.76
C GLY A 253 -51.17 27.88 20.70
N LEU A 254 -49.95 28.30 20.37
CA LEU A 254 -48.86 28.69 21.28
C LEU A 254 -47.74 29.29 20.39
N GLU A 255 -48.08 30.28 19.57
CA GLU A 255 -47.07 31.18 18.97
C GLU A 255 -47.09 32.45 19.83
N SER A 256 -45.94 32.81 20.41
CA SER A 256 -45.86 34.04 21.19
C SER A 256 -46.02 35.24 20.24
N ARG A 257 -46.45 36.40 20.76
CA ARG A 257 -46.53 37.62 19.94
C ARG A 257 -45.20 37.98 19.28
N GLU A 258 -44.10 37.58 19.90
CA GLU A 258 -42.74 37.80 19.39
C GLU A 258 -42.41 36.88 18.22
N ASP A 259 -42.90 35.64 18.21
CA ASP A 259 -42.73 34.71 17.09
C ASP A 259 -43.55 35.13 15.87
N VAL A 260 -44.79 35.60 16.09
CA VAL A 260 -45.62 36.16 15.01
C VAL A 260 -45.00 37.45 14.48
N ALA A 261 -44.44 38.29 15.34
CA ALA A 261 -43.72 39.49 14.93
C ALA A 261 -42.42 39.17 14.19
N PHE A 262 -41.69 38.14 14.59
CA PHE A 262 -40.49 37.67 13.91
C PHE A 262 -40.81 37.04 12.56
N ASP A 263 -41.89 36.25 12.46
CA ASP A 263 -42.35 35.68 11.18
C ASP A 263 -42.89 36.74 10.23
N ILE A 264 -43.56 37.77 10.74
CA ILE A 264 -43.96 38.95 9.95
C ILE A 264 -42.71 39.70 9.49
N ALA A 265 -41.78 40.02 10.41
CA ALA A 265 -40.54 40.73 10.08
C ALA A 265 -39.64 39.94 9.12
N ALA A 266 -39.58 38.61 9.25
CA ALA A 266 -38.81 37.73 8.36
C ALA A 266 -39.47 37.62 6.97
N ARG A 267 -40.80 37.56 6.90
CA ARG A 267 -41.53 37.62 5.63
C ARG A 267 -41.35 38.98 4.97
N GLU A 268 -41.44 40.07 5.73
CA GLU A 268 -41.18 41.43 5.26
C GLU A 268 -39.72 41.60 4.79
N LEU A 269 -38.72 41.05 5.50
CA LEU A 269 -37.30 41.06 5.08
C LEU A 269 -37.06 40.32 3.77
N VAL A 270 -37.84 39.27 3.48
CA VAL A 270 -37.78 38.55 2.20
C VAL A 270 -38.34 39.40 1.06
N TYR A 271 -39.28 40.31 1.33
CA TYR A 271 -39.82 41.25 0.34
C TYR A 271 -39.03 42.57 0.25
N GLU A 272 -38.35 42.99 1.33
CA GLU A 272 -37.56 44.22 1.42
C GLU A 272 -36.04 44.01 1.36
N ALA A 273 -35.57 42.86 0.86
CA ALA A 273 -34.15 42.58 0.72
C ALA A 273 -33.48 43.55 -0.28
N LYS A 274 -33.02 44.70 0.22
CA LYS A 274 -32.12 45.61 -0.50
C LYS A 274 -30.75 44.93 -0.60
N GLY A 275 -30.18 44.89 -1.81
CA GLY A 275 -28.88 44.27 -2.07
C GLY A 275 -27.79 44.85 -1.17
N GLY A 276 -27.12 43.99 -0.41
CA GLY A 276 -25.95 44.37 0.38
C GLY A 276 -24.72 44.57 -0.51
N PRO A 277 -23.76 45.43 -0.12
CA PRO A 277 -22.51 45.61 -0.84
C PRO A 277 -21.71 44.29 -0.83
N ALA A 278 -21.44 43.74 -2.01
CA ALA A 278 -20.86 42.40 -2.16
C ALA A 278 -19.36 42.34 -1.84
N ASP A 279 -18.64 43.46 -1.95
CA ASP A 279 -17.18 43.51 -1.81
C ASP A 279 -16.72 44.69 -0.96
N ARG A 280 -15.62 44.48 -0.22
CA ARG A 280 -14.91 45.53 0.53
C ARG A 280 -14.46 46.64 -0.43
N LEU A 281 -14.70 47.90 -0.04
CA LEU A 281 -14.19 49.07 -0.78
C LEU A 281 -12.66 49.02 -0.82
N LYS A 282 -12.10 48.68 -1.98
CA LYS A 282 -10.64 48.63 -2.22
C LYS A 282 -10.10 50.06 -2.26
N SER A 283 -8.89 50.26 -1.76
CA SER A 283 -8.20 51.54 -1.91
C SER A 283 -7.82 51.77 -3.38
N GLN A 284 -7.68 53.04 -3.79
CA GLN A 284 -7.33 53.37 -5.19
C GLN A 284 -6.02 52.69 -5.64
N ALA A 285 -5.01 52.64 -4.77
CA ALA A 285 -3.74 51.95 -5.05
C ALA A 285 -3.89 50.44 -5.27
N GLU A 286 -4.81 49.78 -4.56
CA GLU A 286 -5.10 48.35 -4.75
C GLU A 286 -5.87 48.07 -6.04
N LEU A 287 -6.68 49.03 -6.51
CA LEU A 287 -7.35 48.95 -7.82
C LEU A 287 -6.33 49.10 -8.95
N GLU A 288 -5.45 50.11 -8.86
CA GLU A 288 -4.38 50.33 -9.84
C GLU A 288 -3.41 49.15 -9.90
N ALA A 289 -3.04 48.56 -8.76
CA ALA A 289 -2.19 47.37 -8.72
C ALA A 289 -2.87 46.15 -9.37
N ALA A 290 -4.16 45.94 -9.13
CA ALA A 290 -4.92 44.86 -9.76
C ALA A 290 -5.08 45.07 -11.29
N GLU A 291 -5.22 46.32 -11.74
CA GLU A 291 -5.25 46.66 -13.17
C GLU A 291 -3.89 46.44 -13.83
N ASN A 292 -2.79 46.84 -13.18
CA ASN A 292 -1.43 46.61 -13.65
C ASN A 292 -1.09 45.11 -13.71
N GLU A 293 -1.53 44.31 -12.73
CA GLU A 293 -1.34 42.86 -12.77
C GLU A 293 -2.14 42.20 -13.90
N ARG A 294 -3.38 42.66 -14.13
CA ARG A 294 -4.19 42.21 -15.27
C ARG A 294 -3.55 42.58 -16.61
N ALA A 295 -3.01 43.80 -16.73
CA ALA A 295 -2.30 44.26 -17.91
C ALA A 295 -1.03 43.43 -18.15
N ALA A 296 -0.21 43.21 -17.12
CA ALA A 296 0.99 42.38 -17.21
C ALA A 296 0.68 40.92 -17.59
N LYS A 297 -0.40 40.34 -17.05
CA LYS A 297 -0.87 39.00 -17.45
C LYS A 297 -1.34 38.97 -18.90
N ALA A 298 -2.05 40.00 -19.36
CA ALA A 298 -2.48 40.12 -20.75
C ALA A 298 -1.29 40.27 -21.72
N GLU A 299 -0.29 41.09 -21.36
CA GLU A 299 0.96 41.23 -22.12
C GLU A 299 1.79 39.95 -22.13
N ALA A 300 1.89 39.24 -21.01
CA ALA A 300 2.57 37.96 -20.93
C ALA A 300 1.87 36.90 -21.81
N ALA A 301 0.54 36.86 -21.79
CA ALA A 301 -0.24 36.00 -22.66
C ALA A 301 -0.06 36.35 -24.15
N LEU A 302 0.02 37.64 -24.49
CA LEU A 302 0.32 38.10 -25.85
C LEU A 302 1.73 37.68 -26.27
N ARG A 303 2.74 37.90 -25.42
CA ARG A 303 4.13 37.45 -25.67
C ARG A 303 4.23 35.95 -25.82
N HIS A 304 3.47 35.18 -25.02
CA HIS A 304 3.39 33.73 -25.15
C HIS A 304 2.78 33.33 -26.50
N ARG A 305 1.68 33.96 -26.93
CA ARG A 305 1.05 33.70 -28.23
C ARG A 305 1.95 34.07 -29.40
N LEU A 306 2.74 35.14 -29.30
CA LEU A 306 3.74 35.50 -30.30
C LEU A 306 4.83 34.42 -30.38
N LYS A 307 5.43 34.05 -29.25
CA LYS A 307 6.49 33.01 -29.20
C LYS A 307 6.01 31.63 -29.65
N ALA A 308 4.79 31.25 -29.30
CA ALA A 308 4.20 29.97 -29.70
C ALA A 308 3.99 29.86 -31.21
N LYS A 309 3.88 30.98 -31.93
CA LYS A 309 3.76 30.99 -33.39
C LYS A 309 5.13 30.89 -34.07
N ASP A 310 6.20 31.31 -33.40
CA ASP A 310 7.59 31.23 -33.89
C ASP A 310 8.21 29.85 -33.63
N LEU A 311 7.70 29.10 -32.65
CA LEU A 311 8.10 27.72 -32.36
C LEU A 311 7.06 26.76 -32.93
N GLY A 312 7.20 26.44 -34.22
CA GLY A 312 6.53 25.29 -34.84
C GLY A 312 7.07 23.95 -34.31
N GLU A 313 7.05 23.73 -33.01
CA GLU A 313 7.39 22.47 -32.35
C GLU A 313 6.21 22.06 -31.45
N GLY A 314 5.48 21.02 -31.88
CA GLY A 314 4.59 20.29 -31.00
C GLY A 314 5.42 19.62 -29.91
N SER A 315 5.40 20.17 -28.71
CA SER A 315 5.82 19.46 -27.52
C SER A 315 4.58 19.16 -26.68
N ASP A 316 4.01 17.99 -26.92
CA ASP A 316 3.23 17.28 -25.91
C ASP A 316 4.18 16.97 -24.76
N LYS A 317 4.00 17.67 -23.64
CA LYS A 317 4.59 17.31 -22.36
C LYS A 317 3.52 17.40 -21.28
N ASP A 318 3.04 16.21 -20.94
CA ASP A 318 2.89 15.71 -19.58
C ASP A 318 2.02 16.57 -18.65
N GLY A 319 0.73 16.23 -18.66
CA GLY A 319 -0.15 16.51 -17.54
C GLY A 319 -0.02 15.42 -16.48
N GLU A 320 0.68 15.72 -15.40
CA GLU A 320 0.50 15.05 -14.11
C GLU A 320 0.66 16.10 -13.00
N ASP A 321 -0.37 16.18 -12.15
CA ASP A 321 -0.34 16.54 -10.72
C ASP A 321 -1.67 17.19 -10.29
N VAL A 322 -2.73 16.38 -10.24
CA VAL A 322 -3.88 16.64 -9.36
C VAL A 322 -4.37 15.32 -8.76
N THR A 323 -3.56 14.76 -7.86
CA THR A 323 -4.02 13.70 -6.95
C THR A 323 -3.64 14.07 -5.52
N ASP A 324 -4.22 15.15 -5.01
CA ASP A 324 -4.42 15.28 -3.56
C ASP A 324 -5.53 14.31 -3.16
N MET A 325 -5.10 13.09 -2.88
CA MET A 325 -5.93 12.02 -2.36
C MET A 325 -6.41 12.41 -0.96
N LEU A 326 -7.68 12.81 -0.91
CA LEU A 326 -8.54 12.96 0.26
C LEU A 326 -8.26 11.88 1.33
N GLU A 327 -7.57 12.26 2.40
CA GLU A 327 -7.60 11.53 3.65
C GLU A 327 -9.01 11.69 4.27
N LEU A 328 -9.76 10.60 4.30
CA LEU A 328 -11.08 10.53 4.94
C LEU A 328 -10.92 10.23 6.44
N PRO A 329 -11.43 11.08 7.36
CA PRO A 329 -11.57 10.72 8.76
C PRO A 329 -12.78 9.78 8.94
N SER A 330 -12.58 8.69 9.67
CA SER A 330 -13.66 7.78 10.09
C SER A 330 -14.54 8.46 11.16
N GLY A 331 -15.68 9.03 10.75
CA GLY A 331 -16.67 9.64 11.64
C GLY A 331 -17.87 8.73 11.94
N GLY A 332 -18.30 8.73 13.21
CA GLY A 332 -19.40 7.93 13.78
C GLY A 332 -20.82 8.31 13.34
N PHE A 333 -21.83 7.80 14.07
CA PHE A 333 -23.25 7.83 13.70
C PHE A 333 -23.84 9.25 13.61
N ALA A 334 -23.41 10.17 14.47
CA ALA A 334 -23.78 11.59 14.43
C ALA A 334 -23.28 12.30 13.14
N ALA A 335 -22.05 12.01 12.71
CA ALA A 335 -21.49 12.55 11.46
C ALA A 335 -22.19 11.99 10.21
N ARG A 336 -22.62 10.72 10.26
CA ARG A 336 -23.44 10.09 9.18
C ARG A 336 -24.83 10.71 9.11
N ARG A 337 -25.44 11.05 10.24
CA ARG A 337 -26.75 11.72 10.31
C ARG A 337 -26.68 13.19 9.86
N ALA A 338 -25.62 13.91 10.23
CA ALA A 338 -25.34 15.27 9.74
C ALA A 338 -25.08 15.29 8.22
N LYS A 339 -24.35 14.30 7.69
CA LYS A 339 -24.14 14.15 6.23
C LYS A 339 -25.44 13.79 5.50
N ALA A 340 -26.27 12.92 6.06
CA ALA A 340 -27.59 12.60 5.49
C ALA A 340 -28.54 13.81 5.49
N ALA A 341 -28.50 14.64 6.54
CA ALA A 341 -29.24 15.89 6.61
C ALA A 341 -28.72 16.94 5.60
N ALA A 342 -27.41 17.03 5.39
CA ALA A 342 -26.80 17.91 4.39
C ALA A 342 -27.12 17.48 2.95
N VAL A 343 -27.17 16.16 2.67
CA VAL A 343 -27.56 15.62 1.36
C VAL A 343 -29.07 15.82 1.09
N ALA A 344 -29.91 15.73 2.13
CA ALA A 344 -31.34 16.04 2.02
C ALA A 344 -31.61 17.55 1.79
N ALA A 345 -30.83 18.44 2.42
CA ALA A 345 -30.92 19.88 2.21
C ALA A 345 -30.50 20.32 0.80
N ALA A 346 -29.58 19.59 0.15
CA ALA A 346 -29.11 19.87 -1.20
C ALA A 346 -30.12 19.48 -2.31
N GLN A 347 -31.04 18.55 -2.05
CA GLN A 347 -32.06 18.11 -3.02
C GLN A 347 -33.38 18.90 -2.95
N GLY A 348 -33.52 19.78 -1.96
CA GLY A 348 -34.73 20.56 -1.68
C GLY A 348 -34.75 21.99 -2.24
N LYS A 349 -34.22 22.26 -3.44
CA LYS A 349 -34.39 23.59 -4.10
C LYS A 349 -34.71 23.45 -5.60
N LYS A 350 -35.95 23.03 -5.89
CA LYS A 350 -36.65 23.41 -7.13
C LYS A 350 -37.79 24.35 -6.76
N ARG A 351 -37.58 25.66 -6.90
CA ARG A 351 -38.67 26.64 -6.91
C ARG A 351 -39.38 26.54 -8.25
N LYS A 352 -40.65 26.13 -8.22
CA LYS A 352 -41.62 26.28 -9.30
C LYS A 352 -42.30 27.64 -9.06
N VAL A 353 -41.95 28.64 -9.87
CA VAL A 353 -42.68 29.92 -9.88
C VAL A 353 -43.59 29.89 -11.09
N SER A 354 -44.88 29.65 -10.85
CA SER A 354 -45.97 30.01 -11.74
C SER A 354 -46.32 31.47 -11.45
N GLY A 355 -45.97 32.36 -12.38
CA GLY A 355 -46.41 33.76 -12.36
C GLY A 355 -47.33 33.99 -13.54
N GLU A 356 -48.60 34.26 -13.24
CA GLU A 356 -49.62 34.70 -14.18
C GLU A 356 -49.20 35.99 -14.90
N GLN A 357 -49.51 36.02 -16.19
CA GLN A 357 -49.45 37.21 -17.02
C GLN A 357 -50.51 38.20 -16.55
N GLN A 358 -50.06 39.35 -16.03
CA GLN A 358 -50.87 40.55 -15.98
C GLN A 358 -50.29 41.58 -16.96
N ALA A 359 -51.22 42.20 -17.68
CA ALA A 359 -51.00 43.06 -18.81
C ALA A 359 -50.68 44.51 -18.42
N ALA A 360 -49.76 45.11 -19.19
CA ALA A 360 -49.57 46.53 -19.52
C ALA A 360 -48.95 47.45 -18.44
N PRO A 361 -48.06 48.40 -18.79
CA PRO A 361 -48.11 49.25 -19.99
C PRO A 361 -46.98 49.07 -21.01
N SER A 362 -47.29 49.51 -22.23
CA SER A 362 -46.49 49.56 -23.45
C SER A 362 -45.17 50.34 -23.29
N MET A 363 -44.03 49.68 -23.55
CA MET A 363 -42.81 50.18 -24.24
C MET A 363 -41.59 49.24 -24.07
N LEU A 364 -41.78 47.92 -23.92
CA LEU A 364 -40.67 46.96 -24.01
C LEU A 364 -40.49 46.53 -25.48
N GLN A 365 -39.54 47.17 -26.17
CA GLN A 365 -39.17 46.73 -27.52
C GLN A 365 -38.60 45.32 -27.48
N ARG A 366 -39.27 44.41 -28.20
CA ARG A 366 -38.76 43.06 -28.48
C ARG A 366 -37.45 43.20 -29.24
N LEU A 367 -36.44 42.39 -28.89
CA LEU A 367 -35.17 42.38 -29.59
C LEU A 367 -35.40 42.06 -31.08
N PRO A 368 -34.91 42.89 -32.01
CA PRO A 368 -35.09 42.65 -33.44
C PRO A 368 -34.46 41.32 -33.84
N THR A 369 -35.19 40.49 -34.57
CA THR A 369 -34.72 39.15 -34.97
C THR A 369 -34.29 39.09 -36.43
N THR A 370 -34.73 40.07 -37.22
CA THR A 370 -34.36 40.22 -38.62
C THR A 370 -33.79 41.62 -38.89
N TYR A 371 -32.86 41.71 -39.84
CA TYR A 371 -32.27 42.98 -40.26
C TYR A 371 -33.29 44.06 -40.70
N PRO A 372 -34.35 43.77 -41.50
CA PRO A 372 -35.31 44.80 -41.90
C PRO A 372 -36.13 45.36 -40.72
N GLU A 373 -36.37 44.57 -39.68
CA GLU A 373 -37.00 45.07 -38.44
C GLU A 373 -36.07 46.05 -37.72
N PHE A 374 -34.77 45.73 -37.64
CA PHE A 374 -33.77 46.62 -37.06
C PHE A 374 -33.57 47.90 -37.86
N ALA A 375 -33.52 47.80 -39.20
CA ALA A 375 -33.35 48.96 -40.07
C ALA A 375 -34.50 49.98 -39.90
N ARG A 376 -35.75 49.51 -39.79
CA ARG A 376 -36.92 50.36 -39.54
C ARG A 376 -36.91 51.05 -38.19
N LEU A 377 -36.26 50.45 -37.20
CA LEU A 377 -36.14 51.03 -35.85
C LEU A 377 -35.09 52.15 -35.81
N VAL A 378 -34.10 52.10 -36.69
CA VAL A 378 -32.97 53.04 -36.72
C VAL A 378 -33.10 54.09 -37.84
N GLU A 379 -34.06 53.90 -38.75
CA GLU A 379 -34.34 54.80 -39.87
C GLU A 379 -34.76 56.20 -39.37
N GLY A 380 -33.93 57.21 -39.64
CA GLY A 380 -34.19 58.61 -39.31
C GLY A 380 -33.72 59.08 -37.93
N LEU A 381 -33.01 58.23 -37.16
CA LEU A 381 -32.44 58.62 -35.86
C LEU A 381 -31.13 59.40 -36.01
N SER A 382 -30.90 60.36 -35.13
CA SER A 382 -29.60 61.01 -34.98
C SER A 382 -28.56 60.06 -34.36
N ALA A 383 -27.27 60.34 -34.51
CA ALA A 383 -26.20 59.49 -33.96
C ALA A 383 -26.29 59.29 -32.44
N ALA A 384 -26.76 60.31 -31.70
CA ALA A 384 -26.95 60.23 -30.25
C ALA A 384 -28.15 59.34 -29.87
N GLU A 385 -29.27 59.47 -30.58
CA GLU A 385 -30.45 58.62 -30.38
C GLU A 385 -30.19 57.17 -30.80
N LEU A 386 -29.36 56.97 -31.82
CA LEU A 386 -28.90 55.65 -32.26
C LEU A 386 -28.06 54.97 -31.17
N HIS A 387 -27.13 55.70 -30.54
CA HIS A 387 -26.36 55.19 -29.39
C HIS A 387 -27.28 54.82 -28.21
N GLU A 388 -28.22 55.70 -27.87
CA GLU A 388 -29.13 55.47 -26.74
C GLU A 388 -30.08 54.29 -26.98
N THR A 389 -30.67 54.17 -28.17
CA THR A 389 -31.58 53.08 -28.53
C THR A 389 -30.88 51.73 -28.57
N VAL A 390 -29.69 51.63 -29.17
CA VAL A 390 -28.89 50.40 -29.19
C VAL A 390 -28.38 50.05 -27.78
N GLY A 391 -27.96 51.05 -27.00
CA GLY A 391 -27.58 50.89 -25.60
C GLY A 391 -28.74 50.37 -24.74
N ALA A 392 -29.95 50.92 -24.92
CA ALA A 392 -31.16 50.49 -24.23
C ALA A 392 -31.49 49.02 -24.57
N LEU A 393 -31.48 48.65 -25.86
CA LEU A 393 -31.71 47.26 -26.29
C LEU A 393 -30.70 46.29 -25.67
N ARG A 394 -29.41 46.68 -25.60
CA ARG A 394 -28.36 45.86 -24.96
C ARG A 394 -28.60 45.67 -23.46
N VAL A 395 -28.96 46.74 -22.74
CA VAL A 395 -29.20 46.68 -21.29
C VAL A 395 -30.46 45.87 -20.99
N THR A 396 -31.55 46.05 -21.76
CA THR A 396 -32.81 45.31 -21.56
C THR A 396 -32.66 43.82 -21.85
N HIS A 397 -31.78 43.45 -22.80
CA HIS A 397 -31.58 42.07 -23.24
C HIS A 397 -30.20 41.51 -22.86
N ALA A 398 -29.59 42.02 -21.78
CA ALA A 398 -28.27 41.56 -21.34
C ALA A 398 -28.26 40.04 -21.04
N ALA A 399 -27.17 39.37 -21.40
CA ALA A 399 -27.03 37.92 -21.23
C ALA A 399 -27.07 37.46 -19.76
N ALA A 400 -26.85 38.37 -18.81
CA ALA A 400 -26.94 38.11 -17.37
C ALA A 400 -28.38 37.99 -16.86
N LEU A 401 -29.36 38.59 -17.55
CA LEU A 401 -30.76 38.65 -17.10
C LEU A 401 -31.52 37.35 -17.36
N ALA A 402 -31.31 36.70 -18.51
CA ALA A 402 -31.91 35.42 -18.86
C ALA A 402 -31.00 34.59 -19.77
N ARG A 403 -31.05 33.26 -19.63
CA ARG A 403 -30.22 32.33 -20.43
C ARG A 403 -30.52 32.40 -21.93
N ASP A 404 -31.77 32.66 -22.29
CA ASP A 404 -32.23 32.71 -23.69
C ASP A 404 -31.80 34.01 -24.39
N ASN A 405 -31.46 35.06 -23.63
CA ASN A 405 -31.02 36.34 -24.18
C ASN A 405 -29.67 36.24 -24.91
N ARG A 406 -28.80 35.30 -24.54
CA ARG A 406 -27.49 35.13 -25.19
C ARG A 406 -27.61 34.78 -26.68
N ALA A 407 -28.62 33.99 -27.06
CA ALA A 407 -28.90 33.66 -28.46
C ALA A 407 -29.49 34.86 -29.22
N GLY A 408 -30.33 35.66 -28.56
CA GLY A 408 -30.81 36.93 -29.12
C GLY A 408 -29.69 37.95 -29.34
N MET A 409 -28.74 38.06 -28.41
CA MET A 409 -27.59 38.96 -28.54
C MET A 409 -26.64 38.55 -29.67
N GLN A 410 -26.53 37.24 -29.96
CA GLN A 410 -25.84 36.74 -31.16
C GLN A 410 -26.50 37.24 -32.45
N THR A 411 -27.82 37.05 -32.60
CA THR A 411 -28.53 37.49 -33.81
C THR A 411 -28.52 39.00 -33.96
N PHE A 412 -28.66 39.73 -32.85
CA PHE A 412 -28.56 41.19 -32.80
C PHE A 412 -27.16 41.70 -33.19
N TYR A 413 -26.08 41.07 -32.73
CA TYR A 413 -24.71 41.39 -33.17
C TYR A 413 -24.54 41.23 -34.69
N GLY A 414 -25.16 40.19 -35.28
CA GLY A 414 -25.20 40.00 -36.73
C GLY A 414 -25.91 41.14 -37.47
N GLN A 415 -27.03 41.63 -36.92
CA GLN A 415 -27.78 42.75 -37.50
C GLN A 415 -27.05 44.09 -37.35
N LEU A 416 -26.45 44.35 -36.18
CA LEU A 416 -25.65 45.55 -35.94
C LEU A 416 -24.45 45.62 -36.87
N THR A 417 -23.72 44.52 -37.03
CA THR A 417 -22.60 44.48 -37.99
C THR A 417 -23.08 44.65 -39.44
N GLN A 418 -24.28 44.18 -39.79
CA GLN A 418 -24.89 44.41 -41.10
C GLN A 418 -25.29 45.88 -41.31
N HIS A 419 -25.85 46.52 -40.28
CA HIS A 419 -26.19 47.94 -40.31
C HIS A 419 -24.93 48.82 -40.35
N PHE A 420 -23.88 48.44 -39.64
CA PHE A 420 -22.59 49.12 -39.70
C PHE A 420 -22.02 49.09 -41.13
N ALA A 421 -22.15 47.95 -41.82
CA ALA A 421 -21.73 47.83 -43.21
C ALA A 421 -22.59 48.65 -44.18
N SER A 422 -23.91 48.72 -43.97
CA SER A 422 -24.80 49.49 -44.84
C SER A 422 -24.61 51.00 -44.68
N VAL A 423 -24.39 51.49 -43.45
CA VAL A 423 -24.05 52.91 -43.18
C VAL A 423 -22.69 53.26 -43.76
N ALA A 424 -21.69 52.38 -43.62
CA ALA A 424 -20.39 52.57 -44.24
C ALA A 424 -20.46 52.61 -45.78
N ALA A 425 -21.39 51.86 -46.39
CA ALA A 425 -21.61 51.87 -47.83
C ALA A 425 -22.40 53.10 -48.33
N ALA A 426 -23.29 53.66 -47.50
CA ALA A 426 -24.10 54.83 -47.87
C ALA A 426 -23.26 56.11 -48.02
N GLY A 427 -22.22 56.26 -47.20
CA GLY A 427 -21.28 57.39 -47.26
C GLY A 427 -21.89 58.74 -46.84
N GLY A 428 -21.11 59.57 -46.14
CA GLY A 428 -21.53 60.90 -45.68
C GLY A 428 -20.87 61.34 -44.38
N GLN A 429 -20.95 62.63 -44.04
CA GLN A 429 -20.46 63.15 -42.75
C GLN A 429 -21.25 62.57 -41.58
N ASP A 430 -22.58 62.48 -41.71
CA ASP A 430 -23.45 61.86 -40.71
C ASP A 430 -23.22 60.34 -40.57
N ALA A 431 -22.72 59.69 -41.62
CA ALA A 431 -22.38 58.27 -41.58
C ALA A 431 -21.19 58.00 -40.65
N THR A 432 -20.16 58.86 -40.66
CA THR A 432 -19.01 58.70 -39.74
C THR A 432 -19.41 58.83 -38.27
N ALA A 433 -20.25 59.82 -37.94
CA ALA A 433 -20.78 60.00 -36.60
C ALA A 433 -21.67 58.82 -36.15
N ALA A 434 -22.49 58.26 -37.05
CA ALA A 434 -23.30 57.08 -36.77
C ALA A 434 -22.46 55.80 -36.58
N LEU A 435 -21.34 55.65 -37.31
CA LEU A 435 -20.41 54.54 -37.12
C LEU A 435 -19.67 54.64 -35.77
N ASP A 436 -19.23 55.84 -35.40
CA ASP A 436 -18.60 56.11 -34.10
C ASP A 436 -19.57 55.85 -32.93
N ALA A 437 -20.86 56.14 -33.10
CA ALA A 437 -21.90 55.83 -32.12
C ALA A 437 -22.16 54.31 -31.94
N LEU A 438 -22.04 53.52 -33.02
CA LEU A 438 -22.23 52.07 -33.02
C LEU A 438 -21.02 51.29 -32.48
N LEU A 439 -19.80 51.82 -32.67
CA LEU A 439 -18.55 51.11 -32.40
C LEU A 439 -18.40 50.64 -30.94
N PRO A 440 -18.69 51.46 -29.89
CA PRO A 440 -18.61 51.02 -28.50
C PRO A 440 -19.50 49.81 -28.22
N HIS A 441 -20.73 49.80 -28.78
CA HIS A 441 -21.65 48.69 -28.60
C HIS A 441 -21.17 47.42 -29.29
N LEU A 442 -20.60 47.53 -30.49
CA LEU A 442 -19.99 46.38 -31.18
C LEU A 442 -18.82 45.79 -30.38
N LEU A 443 -17.93 46.63 -29.84
CA LEU A 443 -16.77 46.18 -29.05
C LEU A 443 -17.22 45.47 -27.76
N GLU A 444 -18.17 46.01 -27.02
CA GLU A 444 -18.69 45.36 -25.81
C GLU A 444 -19.40 44.03 -26.13
N LEU A 445 -20.19 43.97 -27.20
CA LEU A 445 -20.85 42.73 -27.63
C LEU A 445 -19.85 41.66 -28.10
N THR A 446 -18.71 42.06 -28.68
CA THR A 446 -17.66 41.09 -29.04
C THR A 446 -17.06 40.40 -27.81
N ALA A 447 -16.99 41.09 -26.66
CA ALA A 447 -16.51 40.50 -25.41
C ALA A 447 -17.53 39.51 -24.81
N GLU A 448 -18.83 39.80 -24.93
CA GLU A 448 -19.90 38.89 -24.47
C GLU A 448 -20.02 37.64 -25.37
N VAL A 449 -19.81 37.80 -26.67
CA VAL A 449 -20.03 36.77 -27.70
C VAL A 449 -18.83 36.61 -28.67
N PRO A 450 -17.64 36.23 -28.16
CA PRO A 450 -16.39 36.25 -28.95
C PRO A 450 -16.38 35.22 -30.09
N LEU A 451 -16.94 34.04 -29.87
CA LEU A 451 -16.94 32.96 -30.87
C LEU A 451 -17.80 33.31 -32.09
N TYR A 452 -19.01 33.85 -31.85
CA TYR A 452 -19.89 34.26 -32.94
C TYR A 452 -19.30 35.43 -33.72
N ALA A 453 -18.74 36.43 -33.03
CA ALA A 453 -18.07 37.56 -33.67
C ALA A 453 -16.91 37.12 -34.58
N ALA A 454 -16.08 36.17 -34.13
CA ALA A 454 -15.02 35.60 -34.95
C ALA A 454 -15.55 34.85 -36.18
N THR A 455 -16.62 34.06 -36.03
CA THR A 455 -17.24 33.35 -37.17
C THR A 455 -17.84 34.30 -38.20
N LEU A 456 -18.47 35.39 -37.77
CA LEU A 456 -19.04 36.40 -38.64
C LEU A 456 -17.94 37.20 -39.37
N ALA A 457 -16.87 37.58 -38.66
CA ALA A 457 -15.71 38.22 -39.27
C ALA A 457 -15.06 37.31 -40.32
N ARG A 458 -14.89 36.02 -40.01
CA ARG A 458 -14.39 35.02 -40.96
C ARG A 458 -15.32 34.86 -42.17
N ALA A 459 -16.63 34.84 -41.97
CA ALA A 459 -17.60 34.75 -43.07
C ALA A 459 -17.51 35.98 -44.00
N ARG A 460 -17.39 37.19 -43.45
CA ARG A 460 -17.21 38.42 -44.27
C ARG A 460 -15.87 38.45 -45.00
N LEU A 461 -14.80 38.03 -44.32
CA LEU A 461 -13.49 37.87 -44.93
C LEU A 461 -13.42 36.65 -45.86
N SER A 462 -14.41 35.76 -45.92
CA SER A 462 -14.40 34.66 -46.90
C SER A 462 -14.90 35.11 -48.28
N ILE A 463 -15.48 36.31 -48.38
CA ILE A 463 -15.90 36.91 -49.64
C ILE A 463 -14.62 37.32 -50.41
N PRO A 464 -14.37 36.75 -51.61
CA PRO A 464 -13.11 36.94 -52.33
C PRO A 464 -12.83 38.41 -52.67
N GLU A 465 -13.85 39.18 -53.04
CA GLU A 465 -13.75 40.61 -53.33
C GLU A 465 -13.26 41.42 -52.10
N ALA A 466 -13.73 41.07 -50.91
CA ALA A 466 -13.33 41.71 -49.66
C ALA A 466 -11.88 41.39 -49.30
N LEU A 467 -11.44 40.14 -49.51
CA LEU A 467 -10.03 39.75 -49.32
C LEU A 467 -9.10 40.47 -50.27
N GLU A 468 -9.46 40.55 -51.55
CA GLU A 468 -8.65 41.24 -52.55
C GLU A 468 -8.56 42.74 -52.27
N PHE A 469 -9.66 43.37 -51.85
CA PHE A 469 -9.68 44.76 -51.42
C PHE A 469 -8.75 45.00 -50.22
N CYS A 470 -8.87 44.19 -49.16
CA CYS A 470 -7.99 44.28 -47.99
C CYS A 470 -6.52 44.04 -48.35
N ALA A 471 -6.24 43.04 -49.19
CA ALA A 471 -4.89 42.75 -49.65
C ALA A 471 -4.31 43.90 -50.50
N ARG A 472 -5.14 44.56 -51.32
CA ARG A 472 -4.73 45.74 -52.10
C ARG A 472 -4.43 46.93 -51.21
N ALA A 473 -5.28 47.20 -50.22
CA ALA A 473 -5.08 48.29 -49.25
C ALA A 473 -3.82 48.08 -48.38
N LEU A 474 -3.56 46.84 -47.93
CA LEU A 474 -2.34 46.52 -47.19
C LEU A 474 -1.08 46.67 -48.06
N ARG A 475 -1.17 46.33 -49.35
CA ARG A 475 -0.08 46.56 -50.31
C ARG A 475 0.18 48.05 -50.56
N SER A 476 -0.84 48.90 -50.63
CA SER A 476 -0.65 50.34 -50.83
C SER A 476 -0.05 51.02 -49.60
N VAL A 477 -0.44 50.61 -48.39
CA VAL A 477 0.14 51.13 -47.14
C VAL A 477 1.61 50.71 -47.01
N THR A 478 1.93 49.46 -47.32
CA THR A 478 3.32 48.97 -47.27
C THR A 478 4.19 49.54 -48.39
N ALA A 479 3.62 49.84 -49.56
CA ALA A 479 4.33 50.55 -50.63
C ALA A 479 4.71 51.99 -50.22
N GLY A 480 3.81 52.72 -49.53
CA GLY A 480 4.11 54.07 -49.02
C GLY A 480 5.22 54.11 -47.95
N TRP A 481 5.55 52.98 -47.33
CA TRP A 481 6.68 52.85 -46.40
C TRP A 481 7.99 52.47 -47.09
N VAL A 482 7.93 52.00 -48.34
CA VAL A 482 9.08 51.44 -49.08
C VAL A 482 9.50 52.34 -50.27
N GLY A 483 8.73 53.37 -50.62
CA GLY A 483 9.25 54.40 -51.51
C GLY A 483 8.22 55.41 -51.98
N GLU A 484 8.43 56.67 -51.62
CA GLU A 484 8.51 57.80 -52.54
C GLU A 484 8.98 59.03 -51.74
N GLY A 485 10.30 59.13 -51.64
CA GLY A 485 11.05 60.22 -51.06
C GLY A 485 12.46 60.14 -51.63
N GLU A 486 12.57 60.27 -52.95
CA GLU A 486 13.84 60.68 -53.55
C GLU A 486 14.25 61.99 -52.85
N ASP A 487 15.45 62.03 -52.28
CA ASP A 487 16.07 63.13 -51.51
C ASP A 487 16.01 63.05 -49.97
N GLY A 488 15.78 61.87 -49.39
CA GLY A 488 16.02 61.63 -47.96
C GLY A 488 16.98 60.46 -47.72
N GLU A 489 18.29 60.70 -47.74
CA GLU A 489 19.25 59.76 -47.13
C GLU A 489 19.02 59.72 -45.60
N GLY A 490 18.01 58.97 -45.16
CA GLY A 490 17.85 58.62 -43.76
C GLY A 490 18.98 57.71 -43.31
N GLU A 491 19.72 58.12 -42.28
CA GLU A 491 20.80 57.36 -41.63
C GLU A 491 20.41 55.90 -41.32
N ASP A 492 19.13 55.63 -41.08
CA ASP A 492 18.56 54.32 -40.75
C ASP A 492 18.80 53.23 -41.82
N GLY A 493 18.91 53.62 -43.10
CA GLY A 493 19.18 52.66 -44.18
C GLY A 493 20.61 52.12 -44.14
N LYS A 494 21.57 52.95 -43.73
CA LYS A 494 23.00 52.58 -43.68
C LYS A 494 23.26 51.64 -42.49
N ASP A 495 22.62 51.89 -41.36
CA ASP A 495 22.70 51.02 -40.16
C ASP A 495 22.15 49.61 -40.42
N GLY A 496 21.05 49.51 -41.16
CA GLY A 496 20.47 48.22 -41.57
C GLY A 496 21.37 47.41 -42.49
N LEU A 497 22.19 48.05 -43.34
CA LEU A 497 23.17 47.39 -44.20
C LEU A 497 24.40 46.90 -43.43
N VAL A 498 24.87 47.67 -42.45
CA VAL A 498 25.99 47.29 -41.55
C VAL A 498 25.60 46.12 -40.63
N ALA A 499 24.32 46.03 -40.23
CA ALA A 499 23.81 44.97 -39.36
C ALA A 499 23.49 43.63 -40.08
N ARG A 500 23.53 43.58 -41.42
CA ARG A 500 23.20 42.37 -42.19
C ARG A 500 24.25 41.28 -41.97
N ARG A 501 23.82 40.17 -41.37
CA ARG A 501 24.63 38.96 -41.22
C ARG A 501 24.15 37.89 -42.20
N PRO A 502 25.07 37.08 -42.78
CA PRO A 502 24.70 35.96 -43.63
C PRO A 502 23.86 34.96 -42.83
N LEU A 503 22.82 34.42 -43.46
CA LEU A 503 21.89 33.51 -42.85
C LEU A 503 22.54 32.13 -42.63
N VAL A 504 22.67 31.69 -41.38
CA VAL A 504 23.21 30.35 -41.04
C VAL A 504 22.08 29.44 -40.56
N LEU A 505 21.28 28.91 -41.50
CA LEU A 505 20.16 28.01 -41.19
C LEU A 505 20.60 26.64 -40.66
N ALA A 506 21.84 26.23 -40.96
CA ALA A 506 22.34 24.89 -40.69
C ALA A 506 23.38 24.81 -39.54
N ALA A 507 23.56 25.88 -38.75
CA ALA A 507 24.52 25.89 -37.64
C ALA A 507 24.20 24.88 -36.53
N ALA A 508 22.93 24.49 -36.41
CA ALA A 508 22.44 23.65 -35.33
C ALA A 508 21.90 22.33 -35.87
N VAL A 509 22.73 21.54 -36.55
CA VAL A 509 22.50 20.09 -36.51
C VAL A 509 22.77 19.68 -35.07
N ARG A 510 21.72 19.69 -34.24
CA ARG A 510 21.78 19.15 -32.88
C ARG A 510 22.22 17.70 -33.04
N ILE A 511 23.49 17.42 -32.78
CA ILE A 511 23.99 16.05 -32.74
C ILE A 511 23.21 15.40 -31.62
N ALA A 512 22.29 14.50 -31.96
CA ALA A 512 21.46 13.84 -30.98
C ALA A 512 22.39 13.14 -29.98
N GLU A 513 22.27 13.49 -28.72
CA GLU A 513 23.04 12.86 -27.65
C GLU A 513 22.80 11.34 -27.68
N ALA A 514 23.84 10.57 -27.36
CA ALA A 514 23.72 9.12 -27.33
C ALA A 514 22.64 8.71 -26.33
N ARG A 515 21.77 7.77 -26.74
CA ARG A 515 20.71 7.24 -25.87
C ARG A 515 21.34 6.62 -24.63
N GLN A 516 20.96 7.14 -23.47
CA GLN A 516 21.34 6.57 -22.18
C GLN A 516 20.33 5.49 -21.77
N TYR A 517 20.81 4.43 -21.14
CA TYR A 517 19.97 3.32 -20.66
C TYR A 517 20.11 3.18 -19.15
N ASN A 518 18.99 2.92 -18.49
CA ASN A 518 18.98 2.63 -17.07
C ASN A 518 19.46 1.19 -16.84
N PRO A 519 20.52 0.96 -16.05
CA PRO A 519 20.98 -0.39 -15.75
C PRO A 519 19.92 -1.14 -14.94
N ARG A 520 19.68 -2.41 -15.30
CA ARG A 520 18.79 -3.29 -14.54
C ARG A 520 19.62 -4.07 -13.51
N PHE A 521 19.43 -3.75 -12.23
CA PHE A 521 20.03 -4.46 -11.12
C PHE A 521 19.03 -4.57 -9.97
N GLU A 522 19.36 -5.38 -8.96
CA GLU A 522 18.53 -5.56 -7.77
C GLU A 522 19.23 -4.92 -6.57
N ASP A 523 18.51 -4.05 -5.87
CA ASP A 523 18.99 -3.47 -4.63
C ASP A 523 19.10 -4.56 -3.54
N GLY A 524 20.26 -4.63 -2.88
CA GLY A 524 20.54 -5.66 -1.89
C GLY A 524 20.71 -7.07 -2.51
N TYR A 525 21.36 -7.17 -3.67
CA TYR A 525 21.64 -8.44 -4.33
C TYR A 525 22.35 -9.47 -3.43
N VAL A 526 21.77 -10.67 -3.35
CA VAL A 526 22.33 -11.83 -2.65
C VAL A 526 22.45 -13.00 -3.61
N ALA A 527 23.68 -13.40 -3.94
CA ALA A 527 23.97 -14.45 -4.93
C ALA A 527 23.32 -15.83 -4.68
N THR A 528 22.84 -16.11 -3.46
CA THR A 528 22.19 -17.38 -3.13
C THR A 528 20.67 -17.36 -3.30
N LYS A 529 20.08 -16.18 -3.50
CA LYS A 529 18.63 -16.00 -3.62
C LYS A 529 18.26 -15.93 -5.11
N ASP A 530 17.17 -16.60 -5.47
CA ASP A 530 16.57 -16.45 -6.79
C ASP A 530 15.63 -15.24 -6.76
N TYR A 531 15.81 -14.32 -7.70
CA TYR A 531 14.96 -13.15 -7.87
C TYR A 531 14.20 -13.31 -9.19
N ASP A 532 12.99 -13.85 -9.09
CA ASP A 532 12.06 -14.07 -10.19
C ASP A 532 10.79 -13.25 -9.88
N PRO A 533 10.28 -12.42 -10.82
CA PRO A 533 9.04 -11.67 -10.61
C PRO A 533 7.85 -12.58 -10.32
N ASP A 534 7.81 -13.78 -10.90
CA ASP A 534 6.73 -14.74 -10.73
C ASP A 534 6.96 -15.62 -9.51
N ARG A 535 6.20 -15.37 -8.44
CA ARG A 535 6.33 -16.11 -7.18
C ARG A 535 6.07 -17.62 -7.36
N GLU A 536 5.01 -18.02 -8.05
CA GLU A 536 4.67 -19.43 -8.27
C GLU A 536 5.78 -20.20 -8.99
N ARG A 537 6.41 -19.55 -9.97
CA ARG A 537 7.53 -20.15 -10.72
C ARG A 537 8.76 -20.33 -9.83
N SER A 538 9.06 -19.33 -9.00
CA SER A 538 10.16 -19.39 -8.04
C SER A 538 9.95 -20.51 -7.01
N GLU A 539 8.73 -20.65 -6.48
CA GLU A 539 8.35 -21.65 -5.49
C GLU A 539 8.39 -23.06 -6.10
N ARG A 540 7.84 -23.23 -7.30
CA ARG A 540 7.91 -24.51 -8.03
C ARG A 540 9.36 -24.93 -8.28
N ARG A 541 10.23 -24.01 -8.71
CA ARG A 541 11.66 -24.28 -8.90
C ARG A 541 12.35 -24.64 -7.59
N LYS A 542 12.04 -23.93 -6.49
CA LYS A 542 12.56 -24.21 -5.15
C LYS A 542 12.17 -25.62 -4.70
N LEU A 543 10.89 -25.98 -4.81
CA LEU A 543 10.38 -27.31 -4.48
C LEU A 543 11.04 -28.40 -5.34
N GLN A 544 11.16 -28.19 -6.65
CA GLN A 544 11.86 -29.14 -7.53
C GLN A 544 13.33 -29.33 -7.14
N ARG A 545 14.03 -28.27 -6.74
CA ARG A 545 15.42 -28.37 -6.25
C ARG A 545 15.49 -29.15 -4.93
N GLN A 546 14.55 -28.92 -4.01
CA GLN A 546 14.44 -29.66 -2.75
C GLN A 546 14.18 -31.15 -3.01
N VAL A 547 13.14 -31.48 -3.79
CA VAL A 547 12.82 -32.87 -4.16
C VAL A 547 14.04 -33.57 -4.78
N ARG A 548 14.74 -32.93 -5.73
CA ARG A 548 15.95 -33.52 -6.32
C ARG A 548 17.09 -33.68 -5.33
N LYS A 549 17.26 -32.75 -4.38
CA LYS A 549 18.30 -32.82 -3.34
C LYS A 549 18.01 -33.99 -2.39
N GLU A 550 16.78 -34.10 -1.91
CA GLU A 550 16.34 -35.16 -0.98
C GLU A 550 16.32 -36.53 -1.65
N GLN A 551 15.78 -36.65 -2.87
CA GLN A 551 15.84 -37.90 -3.64
C GLN A 551 17.28 -38.39 -3.84
N ARG A 552 18.20 -37.48 -4.16
CA ARG A 552 19.62 -37.82 -4.29
C ARG A 552 20.25 -38.16 -2.93
N GLY A 553 19.82 -37.52 -1.85
CA GLY A 553 20.23 -37.81 -0.47
C GLY A 553 19.81 -39.21 -0.06
N ALA A 554 18.51 -39.48 -0.10
CA ALA A 554 17.91 -40.78 0.23
C ALA A 554 18.51 -41.91 -0.60
N ALA A 555 18.62 -41.75 -1.93
CA ALA A 555 19.23 -42.77 -2.79
C ALA A 555 20.71 -43.03 -2.45
N ARG A 556 21.47 -42.01 -1.99
CA ARG A 556 22.86 -42.19 -1.56
C ARG A 556 22.95 -42.97 -0.25
N GLU A 557 22.10 -42.69 0.74
CA GLU A 557 22.10 -43.43 2.00
C GLU A 557 21.66 -44.88 1.78
N LEU A 558 20.56 -45.13 1.06
CA LEU A 558 20.11 -46.48 0.72
C LEU A 558 21.19 -47.32 0.01
N ARG A 559 21.98 -46.71 -0.90
CA ARG A 559 23.09 -47.40 -1.56
C ARG A 559 24.22 -47.76 -0.60
N LYS A 560 24.57 -46.85 0.32
CA LYS A 560 25.60 -47.12 1.33
C LYS A 560 25.14 -48.16 2.34
N ASP A 561 23.88 -48.12 2.74
CA ASP A 561 23.27 -49.08 3.65
C ASP A 561 23.19 -50.46 3.01
N GLY A 562 22.78 -50.51 1.74
CA GLY A 562 22.84 -51.72 0.92
C GLY A 562 24.25 -52.31 0.81
N ALA A 563 25.26 -51.46 0.57
CA ALA A 563 26.66 -51.89 0.54
C ALA A 563 27.16 -52.40 1.90
N PHE A 564 26.79 -51.73 3.00
CA PHE A 564 27.11 -52.16 4.35
C PHE A 564 26.49 -53.53 4.66
N MET A 565 25.20 -53.71 4.36
CA MET A 565 24.48 -54.96 4.57
C MET A 565 25.02 -56.10 3.71
N ALA A 566 25.39 -55.83 2.44
CA ALA A 566 26.08 -56.79 1.60
C ALA A 566 27.40 -57.25 2.23
N ALA A 567 28.23 -56.31 2.69
CA ALA A 567 29.49 -56.63 3.36
C ALA A 567 29.31 -57.43 4.67
N VAL A 568 28.26 -57.15 5.45
CA VAL A 568 27.92 -57.93 6.65
C VAL A 568 27.51 -59.35 6.27
N ARG A 569 26.64 -59.52 5.26
CA ARG A 569 26.21 -60.83 4.77
C ARG A 569 27.37 -61.65 4.21
N ASP A 570 28.28 -61.02 3.47
CA ASP A 570 29.43 -61.70 2.89
C ASP A 570 30.43 -62.13 3.97
N LYS A 571 30.67 -61.29 4.98
CA LYS A 571 31.45 -61.67 6.17
C LYS A 571 30.82 -62.84 6.89
N GLU A 572 29.51 -62.82 7.12
CA GLU A 572 28.82 -63.91 7.79
C GLU A 572 28.92 -65.22 6.98
N LYS A 573 28.69 -65.17 5.66
CA LYS A 573 28.88 -66.32 4.76
C LYS A 573 30.31 -66.86 4.81
N ALA A 574 31.32 -66.00 4.74
CA ALA A 574 32.72 -66.39 4.81
C ALA A 574 33.06 -67.04 6.16
N THR A 575 32.56 -66.50 7.28
CA THR A 575 32.78 -67.12 8.61
C THR A 575 32.10 -68.47 8.74
N LYS A 576 30.89 -68.63 8.19
CA LYS A 576 30.18 -69.93 8.15
C LYS A 576 30.93 -70.94 7.30
N GLN A 577 31.36 -70.57 6.10
CA GLN A 577 32.16 -71.44 5.23
C GLN A 577 33.49 -71.84 5.90
N ALA A 578 34.22 -70.89 6.49
CA ALA A 578 35.46 -71.18 7.21
C ALA A 578 35.24 -72.11 8.42
N ALA A 579 34.12 -71.97 9.13
CA ALA A 579 33.74 -72.86 10.23
C ALA A 579 33.40 -74.27 9.72
N LEU A 580 32.64 -74.37 8.61
CA LEU A 580 32.33 -75.63 7.95
C LEU A 580 33.61 -76.33 7.47
N ASP A 581 34.50 -75.63 6.76
CA ASP A 581 35.78 -76.17 6.29
C ASP A 581 36.65 -76.64 7.45
N LYS A 582 36.69 -75.89 8.56
CA LYS A 582 37.43 -76.28 9.76
C LYS A 582 36.81 -77.53 10.40
N SER A 583 35.49 -77.63 10.45
CA SER A 583 34.79 -78.81 10.98
C SER A 583 34.99 -80.04 10.09
N ALA A 584 34.93 -79.88 8.77
CA ALA A 584 35.20 -80.92 7.78
C ALA A 584 36.65 -81.40 7.86
N LYS A 585 37.62 -80.48 7.94
CA LYS A 585 39.04 -80.83 8.15
C LYS A 585 39.25 -81.59 9.46
N ARG A 586 38.59 -81.17 10.55
CA ARG A 586 38.63 -81.89 11.83
C ARG A 586 38.06 -83.30 11.71
N ALA A 587 36.88 -83.45 11.10
CA ALA A 587 36.26 -84.75 10.87
C ALA A 587 37.15 -85.66 10.01
N MET A 588 37.71 -85.15 8.91
CA MET A 588 38.65 -85.88 8.06
C MET A 588 39.93 -86.27 8.81
N SER A 589 40.50 -85.36 9.62
CA SER A 589 41.67 -85.68 10.43
C SER A 589 41.40 -86.76 11.47
N PHE A 590 40.17 -86.80 12.02
CA PHE A 590 39.74 -87.84 12.95
C PHE A 590 39.56 -89.19 12.24
N LEU A 591 38.92 -89.21 11.07
CA LEU A 591 38.78 -90.42 10.25
C LEU A 591 40.14 -90.98 9.81
N GLN A 592 41.05 -90.12 9.37
CA GLN A 592 42.40 -90.53 8.98
C GLN A 592 43.18 -91.11 10.18
N LYS A 593 42.97 -90.55 11.38
CA LYS A 593 43.55 -91.11 12.60
C LYS A 593 42.99 -92.51 12.90
N GLN A 594 41.67 -92.70 12.80
CA GLN A 594 41.05 -94.02 12.96
C GLN A 594 41.55 -95.02 11.91
N GLU A 595 41.70 -94.61 10.66
CA GLU A 595 42.25 -95.45 9.60
C GLU A 595 43.70 -95.85 9.89
N SER A 596 44.53 -94.90 10.35
CA SER A 596 45.90 -95.16 10.78
C SER A 596 45.94 -96.14 11.96
N ASP A 597 45.10 -95.94 12.97
CA ASP A 597 45.00 -96.82 14.13
C ASP A 597 44.54 -98.23 13.71
N PHE A 598 43.58 -98.34 12.79
CA PHE A 598 43.11 -99.61 12.22
C PHE A 598 44.19 -100.31 11.39
N LYS A 599 44.90 -99.59 10.51
CA LYS A 599 46.05 -100.13 9.75
C LYS A 599 47.19 -100.58 10.65
N SER A 600 47.37 -99.94 11.81
CA SER A 600 48.34 -100.35 12.84
C SER A 600 47.85 -101.50 13.74
N GLY A 601 46.65 -102.04 13.50
CA GLY A 601 46.09 -103.16 14.27
C GLY A 601 45.73 -102.82 15.72
N GLY A 602 45.47 -101.53 16.02
CA GLY A 602 45.18 -101.08 17.38
C GLY A 602 46.42 -100.99 18.30
N GLN A 603 47.61 -101.31 17.80
CA GLN A 603 48.88 -101.11 18.51
C GLN A 603 49.46 -99.74 18.16
N GLY A 604 48.86 -98.66 18.68
CA GLY A 604 49.32 -97.30 18.43
C GLY A 604 50.81 -97.10 18.75
N GLY A 605 51.67 -97.21 17.72
CA GLY A 605 53.10 -96.89 17.79
C GLY A 605 53.93 -97.66 18.82
N MET A 606 53.49 -98.85 19.26
CA MET A 606 54.10 -99.57 20.39
C MET A 606 55.28 -100.48 20.00
N TRP A 607 56.12 -100.07 19.05
CA TRP A 607 57.46 -100.66 18.86
C TRP A 607 58.49 -99.53 18.94
N LYS A 608 58.86 -99.14 20.16
CA LYS A 608 60.06 -98.32 20.41
C LYS A 608 61.29 -99.17 20.12
N LYS A 609 61.81 -99.10 18.89
CA LYS A 609 63.18 -99.57 18.59
C LYS A 609 64.17 -98.76 19.44
N GLY A 610 64.71 -99.38 20.48
CA GLY A 610 65.85 -98.84 21.24
C GLY A 610 65.74 -98.94 22.77
N LYS A 611 65.78 -100.16 23.31
CA LYS A 611 66.45 -100.44 24.60
C LYS A 611 67.29 -101.70 24.40
N LYS A 612 68.61 -101.50 24.31
CA LYS A 612 69.61 -102.57 24.41
C LYS A 612 69.69 -103.00 25.87
N PHE A 613 69.65 -104.31 26.12
CA PHE A 613 70.45 -104.93 27.17
C PHE A 613 71.80 -105.30 26.58
#